data_AF-A0A8I1UER3-F1
#
_entry.id   AF-A0A8I1UER3-F1
#
_cell.length_a   1.000
_cell.length_b   1.000
_cell.length_c   1.000
_cell.angle_alpha   90.00
_cell.angle_beta   90.00
_cell.angle_gamma   90.00
#
_symmetry.space_group_name_H-M   'P 1'
#
loop_
_entity.id
_entity.type
_entity.pdbx_description
1 polymer ?
#
loop_
_entity_poly.entity_id
_entity_poly.type
_entity_poly.pdbx_seq_one_letter_code
_entity_poly.pdbx_strand_id
1 'polypeptide(L)' 'MNIIAILLPLALLLGATGLAAFLWCMRSGQFADLEGASWRVLRDDDMVEPRPDGQP' A
#
# COMPACT_ATOMS: atom_id res chain seq x y z
N MET A 1 34.78 1.85 24.37
CA MET A 1 34.08 1.59 23.10
C MET A 1 33.12 2.74 22.85
N ASN A 2 33.21 3.47 21.72
CA ASN A 2 32.31 4.58 21.44
C ASN A 2 31.11 4.08 20.60
N ILE A 3 29.93 3.99 21.21
CA ILE A 3 28.72 3.46 20.57
C ILE A 3 28.27 4.28 19.35
N ILE A 4 28.62 5.57 19.32
CA ILE A 4 28.33 6.47 18.19
C ILE A 4 28.96 5.96 16.90
N ALA A 5 30.14 5.32 16.97
CA ALA A 5 30.82 4.78 15.79
C ALA A 5 30.03 3.65 15.09
N ILE A 6 29.10 3.00 15.79
CA ILE A 6 28.23 1.95 15.25
C ILE A 6 26.85 2.52 14.92
N LEU A 7 26.29 3.36 15.81
CA LEU A 7 24.95 3.90 15.64
C LEU A 7 24.84 4.90 14.48
N LEU A 8 25.86 5.72 14.25
CA LEU A 8 25.85 6.70 13.17
C LEU A 8 25.75 6.06 11.78
N PRO A 9 26.63 5.11 11.38
CA PRO A 9 26.50 4.46 10.08
C PRO A 9 25.22 3.63 9.98
N LEU A 10 24.79 2.99 11.07
CA LEU A 10 23.54 2.23 11.09
C LEU A 10 22.32 3.12 10.83
N ALA A 11 22.23 4.27 11.50
CA ALA A 11 21.14 5.22 11.31
C ALA A 11 21.11 5.79 9.88
N LEU A 12 22.28 6.11 9.30
CA LEU A 12 22.38 6.56 7.91
C LEU A 12 21.93 5.48 6.92
N LEU A 13 22.31 4.21 7.15
CA LEU A 13 21.88 3.08 6.33
C LEU A 13 20.36 2.89 6.39
N LEU A 14 19.78 2.91 7.59
CA LEU A 14 18.34 2.79 7.78
C LEU A 14 17.59 3.96 7.10
N GLY A 15 18.08 5.19 7.28
CA GLY A 15 17.50 6.38 6.64
C GLY A 15 17.56 6.31 5.11
N ALA A 16 18.71 5.94 4.56
CA ALA A 16 18.90 5.79 3.12
C ALA A 16 18.03 4.67 2.54
N THR A 17 17.91 3.54 3.24
CA THR A 17 17.06 2.41 2.82
C THR A 17 15.59 2.81 2.81
N GLY A 18 15.12 3.49 3.85
CA GLY A 18 13.75 4.01 3.92
C GLY A 18 13.46 5.01 2.81
N LEU A 19 14.39 5.94 2.55
CA LEU A 19 14.26 6.91 1.46
C LEU A 19 14.22 6.22 0.08
N ALA A 20 15.10 5.25 -0.16
CA ALA A 20 15.12 4.51 -1.42
C ALA A 20 13.81 3.73 -1.63
N ALA A 21 13.30 3.06 -0.59
CA ALA A 21 12.01 2.37 -0.64
C ALA A 21 10.85 3.34 -0.91
N PHE A 22 10.85 4.50 -0.26
CA PHE A 22 9.85 5.55 -0.49
C PHE A 22 9.85 6.05 -1.94
N LEU A 23 11.02 6.37 -2.49
CA LEU A 23 11.17 6.79 -3.88
C LEU A 23 10.74 5.69 -4.86
N TRP A 24 11.02 4.43 -4.54
CA TRP A 24 10.55 3.29 -5.34
C TRP A 24 9.03 3.18 -5.34
N CYS A 25 8.37 3.33 -4.18
CA CYS A 25 6.91 3.32 -4.08
C CYS A 25 6.24 4.46 -4.87
N MET A 26 6.82 5.67 -4.86
CA MET A 26 6.30 6.76 -5.69
C MET A 26 6.42 6.44 -7.19
N ARG A 27 7.55 5.84 -7.59
CA ARG A 27 7.80 5.53 -9.01
C ARG A 27 7.03 4.31 -9.52
N SER A 28 6.63 3.39 -8.65
CA SER A 28 5.83 2.22 -9.03
C SER A 28 4.34 2.53 -9.19
N GLY A 29 3.90 3.77 -8.91
CA GLY A 29 2.49 4.16 -9.10
C GLY A 29 1.53 3.51 -8.11
N GLN A 30 2.03 2.90 -7.02
CA GLN A 30 1.19 2.23 -6.00
C GLN A 30 0.15 3.16 -5.36
N PHE A 31 0.42 4.47 -5.34
CA PHE A 31 -0.50 5.48 -4.81
C PHE A 31 -1.61 5.91 -5.79
N ALA A 32 -1.52 5.53 -7.08
CA ALA A 32 -2.51 5.91 -8.08
C ALA A 32 -3.84 5.13 -7.97
N ASP A 33 -3.82 3.92 -7.41
CA ASP A 33 -5.04 3.09 -7.24
C ASP A 33 -5.61 3.11 -5.80
N LEU A 34 -5.08 3.94 -4.90
CA LEU A 34 -5.66 4.09 -3.55
C LEU A 34 -7.09 4.69 -3.60
N GLU A 35 -7.34 5.57 -4.56
CA GLU A 35 -8.66 6.19 -4.76
C GLU A 35 -9.66 5.19 -5.37
N GLY A 36 -9.22 4.28 -6.24
CA GLY A 36 -10.07 3.24 -6.84
C GLY A 36 -10.39 2.08 -5.87
N ALA A 37 -9.51 1.78 -4.92
CA ALA A 37 -9.72 0.74 -3.91
C ALA A 37 -10.78 1.13 -2.87
N SER A 38 -10.79 2.39 -2.41
CA SER A 38 -11.80 2.89 -1.47
C SER A 38 -13.20 2.92 -2.10
N TRP A 39 -13.31 3.33 -3.37
CA TRP A 39 -14.59 3.31 -4.10
C TRP A 39 -15.17 1.91 -4.28
N ARG A 40 -14.33 0.87 -4.41
CA ARG A 40 -14.77 -0.53 -4.53
C ARG A 40 -15.24 -1.11 -3.19
N VAL A 41 -14.62 -0.73 -2.07
CA VAL A 41 -15.00 -1.26 -0.75
C VAL A 41 -16.37 -0.76 -0.26
N LEU A 42 -16.80 0.40 -0.75
CA LEU A 42 -18.09 1.03 -0.43
C LEU A 42 -19.22 0.66 -1.40
N ARG A 43 -18.90 -0.03 -2.51
CA ARG A 43 -19.88 -0.40 -3.52
C ARG A 43 -20.33 -1.85 -3.28
N ASP A 44 -21.49 -2.00 -2.66
CA ASP A 44 -22.16 -3.30 -2.39
C ASP A 44 -22.69 -4.00 -3.67
N ASP A 45 -22.46 -3.45 -4.87
CA ASP A 45 -22.98 -3.96 -6.15
C ASP A 45 -22.43 -5.36 -6.53
N ASP A 46 -21.40 -5.85 -5.82
CA ASP A 46 -20.89 -7.22 -5.99
C ASP A 46 -21.75 -8.28 -5.26
N MET A 47 -22.76 -7.85 -4.49
CA MET A 47 -23.81 -8.71 -3.97
C MET A 47 -24.78 -9.01 -5.12
N VAL A 48 -24.34 -9.89 -6.03
CA VAL A 48 -25.19 -10.53 -7.02
C VAL A 48 -26.34 -11.20 -6.27
N GLU A 49 -27.51 -10.55 -6.21
CA GLU A 49 -28.73 -11.21 -5.78
C GLU A 49 -28.95 -12.40 -6.72
N PRO A 50 -29.13 -13.63 -6.19
CA PRO A 50 -29.57 -14.74 -7.00
C PRO A 50 -30.92 -14.34 -7.60
N ARG A 51 -30.96 -14.13 -8.92
CA ARG A 51 -32.20 -13.94 -9.66
C ARG A 51 -33.10 -15.14 -9.36
N PRO A 52 -34.30 -14.97 -8.78
CA PRO A 52 -35.23 -16.07 -8.63
C PRO A 52 -35.95 -16.20 -9.97
N ASP A 53 -35.34 -16.87 -10.95
CA ASP A 53 -36.02 -17.25 -12.19
C ASP A 53 -36.77 -18.57 -12.00
N GLY A 54 -37.75 -18.52 -11.10
CA GLY A 54 -38.93 -19.35 -11.12
C GLY A 54 -40.12 -18.53 -11.62
N GLN A 55 -40.06 -18.10 -12.89
CA GLN A 55 -41.26 -17.69 -13.62
C GLN A 55 -42.16 -18.94 -13.82
N PRO A 56 -43.50 -18.78 -13.79
CA PRO A 56 -44.47 -19.81 -13.43
C PRO A 56 -44.47 -21.08 -14.29
#